data_AF-A0A250IFF8-F1
#
_entry.id   AF-A0A250IFF8-F1
#
_cell.length_a   1.000
_cell.length_b   1.000
_cell.length_c   1.000
_cell.angle_alpha   90.00
_cell.angle_beta   90.00
_cell.angle_gamma   90.00
#
_symmetry.space_group_name_H-M   'P 1'
#
loop_
_entity.id
_entity.type
_entity.pdbx_description
1 polymer ?
#
loop_
_entity_poly.entity_id
_entity_poly.type
_entity_poly.pdbx_seq_one_letter_code
_entity_poly.pdbx_strand_id
1 'polypeptide(L)'
;MTDRAPDSAPLSLPLEEVRDTLARNLSAARSALGLSQDQLAAAGGVSRATINQLEGAEGDPRLSTLVGLSAALGVSPVFLLLGRDELDAIAKAPGSKEAKKVQAYLTPEELDTMRRLLRSGVAKNRAKAVAIGSMAAVTAGVTAGSLAAAAIGTALLPGIGTAIGAAFAASWLARKKAEEAKDDDE
;
A
#
# COMPACT_ATOMS: atom_id res chain seq x y z
N MET A 1 -2.15 6.15 35.30
CA MET A 1 -2.82 5.88 34.01
C MET A 1 -2.42 6.98 33.04
N THR A 2 -1.23 6.88 32.48
CA THR A 2 -0.80 7.77 31.40
C THR A 2 -1.35 7.20 30.10
N ASP A 3 -2.38 7.88 29.58
CA ASP A 3 -2.87 7.74 28.23
C ASP A 3 -1.74 8.18 27.28
N ARG A 4 -0.85 7.23 26.95
CA ARG A 4 0.15 7.44 25.92
C ARG A 4 -0.60 7.34 24.59
N ALA A 5 -1.00 8.49 24.06
CA ALA A 5 -1.47 8.61 22.69
C ALA A 5 -0.57 7.74 21.80
N PRO A 6 -1.12 6.87 20.93
CA PRO A 6 -0.29 6.01 20.10
C PRO A 6 0.64 6.92 19.31
N ASP A 7 1.93 6.66 19.50
CA ASP A 7 3.07 7.23 18.80
C ASP A 7 2.88 6.95 17.30
N SER A 8 2.02 7.74 16.69
CA SER A 8 1.56 7.58 15.31
C SER A 8 2.15 8.73 14.54
N ALA A 9 3.48 8.69 14.42
CA ALA A 9 4.14 9.41 13.37
C ALA A 9 3.36 9.10 12.08
N PRO A 10 2.87 10.11 11.35
CA PRO A 10 2.22 9.89 10.08
C PRO A 10 3.15 9.09 9.17
N LEU A 11 2.59 8.24 8.30
CA LEU A 11 3.33 7.55 7.25
C LEU A 11 4.03 8.62 6.37
N SER A 12 5.25 8.97 6.71
CA SER A 12 6.12 9.81 5.90
C SER A 12 7.04 8.88 5.14
N LEU A 13 6.61 8.46 3.95
CA LEU A 13 7.53 7.87 2.98
C LEU A 13 8.32 9.03 2.36
N PRO A 14 9.64 9.12 2.52
CA PRO A 14 10.43 10.13 1.83
C PRO A 14 10.17 10.03 0.32
N LEU A 15 9.95 11.16 -0.34
CA LEU A 15 9.66 11.19 -1.78
C LEU A 15 10.74 10.46 -2.59
N GLU A 16 12.00 10.58 -2.17
CA GLU A 16 13.14 9.89 -2.75
C GLU A 16 12.99 8.36 -2.69
N GLU A 17 12.53 7.81 -1.57
CA GLU A 17 12.31 6.36 -1.44
C GLU A 17 11.18 5.86 -2.36
N VAL A 18 10.13 6.66 -2.54
CA VAL A 18 9.03 6.35 -3.45
C VAL A 18 9.51 6.40 -4.91
N ARG A 19 10.33 7.39 -5.26
CA ARG A 19 10.95 7.53 -6.59
C ARG A 19 11.89 6.36 -6.88
N ASP A 20 12.71 5.98 -5.92
CA ASP A 20 13.59 4.82 -6.02
C ASP A 20 12.82 3.52 -6.23
N THR A 21 11.71 3.35 -5.51
CA THR A 21 10.83 2.19 -5.66
C THR A 21 10.21 2.14 -7.05
N LEU A 22 9.68 3.28 -7.51
CA LEU A 22 9.16 3.41 -8.87
C LEU A 22 10.23 3.07 -9.91
N ALA A 23 11.42 3.66 -9.79
CA ALA A 23 12.53 3.48 -10.73
C ALA A 23 12.94 2.01 -10.86
N ARG A 24 13.17 1.35 -9.71
CA ARG A 24 13.51 -0.08 -9.66
C ARG A 24 12.42 -0.95 -10.27
N ASN A 25 11.17 -0.74 -9.87
CA ASN A 25 10.05 -1.57 -10.32
C ASN A 25 9.77 -1.39 -11.81
N LEU A 26 9.86 -0.15 -12.31
CA LEU A 26 9.68 0.18 -13.72
C LEU A 26 10.74 -0.48 -14.59
N SER A 27 12.02 -0.33 -14.21
CA SER A 27 13.16 -0.92 -14.92
C SER A 27 13.11 -2.46 -14.90
N ALA A 28 12.76 -3.05 -13.76
CA ALA A 28 12.62 -4.50 -13.62
C ALA A 28 11.47 -5.04 -14.48
N ALA A 29 10.28 -4.42 -14.44
CA ALA A 29 9.13 -4.84 -15.23
C ALA A 29 9.39 -4.71 -16.73
N ARG A 30 10.00 -3.59 -17.16
CA ARG A 30 10.40 -3.39 -18.56
C ARG A 30 11.37 -4.47 -19.03
N SER A 31 12.42 -4.73 -18.24
CA SER A 31 13.46 -5.69 -18.60
C SER A 31 12.93 -7.13 -18.63
N ALA A 32 12.02 -7.50 -17.72
CA ALA A 32 11.36 -8.80 -17.71
C ALA A 32 10.52 -9.06 -18.97
N LEU A 33 9.97 -8.00 -19.58
CA LEU A 33 9.24 -8.06 -20.84
C LEU A 33 10.14 -7.94 -22.08
N GLY A 34 11.46 -7.82 -21.90
CA GLY A 34 12.41 -7.66 -23.01
C GLY A 34 12.27 -6.34 -23.78
N LEU A 35 11.64 -5.32 -23.18
CA LEU A 35 11.39 -4.04 -23.82
C LEU A 35 12.59 -3.10 -23.67
N SER A 36 12.93 -2.34 -24.72
CA SER A 36 13.80 -1.16 -24.61
C SER A 36 13.05 0.02 -23.98
N GLN A 37 13.80 1.03 -23.50
CA GLN A 37 13.18 2.28 -23.00
C GLN A 37 12.32 2.96 -24.08
N ASP A 38 12.76 2.93 -25.35
CA ASP A 38 12.00 3.48 -26.48
C ASP A 38 10.68 2.74 -26.71
N GLN A 39 10.69 1.41 -26.60
CA GLN A 39 9.48 0.60 -26.77
C GLN A 39 8.47 0.86 -25.65
N LEU A 40 8.93 0.94 -24.39
CA LEU A 40 8.06 1.29 -23.28
C LEU A 40 7.53 2.73 -23.39
N ALA A 41 8.38 3.68 -23.80
CA ALA A 41 7.98 5.07 -24.01
C ALA A 41 6.85 5.17 -25.05
N ALA A 42 7.02 4.50 -26.19
CA ALA A 42 6.01 4.48 -27.25
C ALA A 42 4.69 3.84 -26.77
N ALA A 43 4.76 2.70 -26.08
CA ALA A 43 3.56 2.02 -25.57
C ALA A 43 2.85 2.81 -24.46
N GLY A 44 3.61 3.50 -23.60
CA GLY A 44 3.10 4.31 -22.50
C GLY A 44 2.70 5.74 -22.89
N GLY A 45 2.88 6.14 -24.14
CA GLY A 45 2.53 7.47 -24.63
C GLY A 45 3.41 8.59 -24.04
N VAL A 46 4.68 8.31 -23.76
CA VAL A 46 5.64 9.28 -23.21
C VAL A 46 6.93 9.32 -24.02
N SER A 47 7.83 10.25 -23.68
CA SER A 47 9.15 10.33 -24.31
C SER A 47 10.12 9.31 -23.71
N ARG A 48 11.12 8.89 -24.49
CA ARG A 48 12.24 8.08 -23.97
C ARG A 48 12.98 8.78 -22.82
N ALA A 49 13.16 10.10 -22.90
CA ALA A 49 13.77 10.90 -21.83
C ALA A 49 12.97 10.79 -20.52
N THR A 50 11.63 10.74 -20.60
CA THR A 50 10.77 10.51 -19.44
C THR A 50 11.03 9.13 -18.83
N ILE A 51 11.14 8.07 -19.65
CA ILE A 51 11.48 6.73 -19.12
C ILE A 51 12.85 6.75 -18.44
N ASN A 52 13.84 7.38 -19.05
CA ASN A 52 15.18 7.47 -18.48
C ASN A 52 15.18 8.18 -17.11
N GLN A 53 14.50 9.32 -16.99
CA GLN A 53 14.36 10.04 -15.71
C GLN A 53 13.63 9.21 -14.65
N LEU A 54 12.58 8.49 -15.05
CA LEU A 54 11.82 7.66 -14.11
C LEU A 54 12.62 6.45 -13.65
N GLU A 55 13.34 5.78 -14.55
CA GLU A 55 14.23 4.65 -14.19
C GLU A 55 15.49 5.10 -13.44
N GLY A 56 15.84 6.38 -13.50
CA GLY A 56 16.92 7.00 -12.72
C GLY A 56 16.48 7.61 -11.39
N ALA A 57 15.23 7.44 -10.97
CA ALA A 57 14.65 8.03 -9.74
C ALA A 57 14.62 9.58 -9.70
N GLU A 58 14.81 10.26 -10.83
CA GLU A 58 14.81 11.72 -10.91
C GLU A 58 13.43 12.30 -11.26
N GLY A 59 12.52 11.47 -11.78
CA GLY A 59 11.21 11.90 -12.28
C GLY A 59 10.07 11.80 -11.25
N ASP A 60 9.18 12.77 -11.27
CA ASP A 60 7.87 12.73 -10.59
C ASP A 60 6.75 12.60 -11.64
N PRO A 61 6.28 11.38 -11.95
CA PRO A 61 5.31 11.18 -13.01
C PRO A 61 3.95 11.69 -12.57
N ARG A 62 3.23 12.32 -13.50
CA ARG A 62 1.79 12.52 -13.32
C ARG A 62 1.09 11.16 -13.19
N LEU A 63 -0.03 11.12 -12.47
CA LEU A 63 -0.84 9.90 -12.35
C LEU A 63 -1.22 9.31 -13.72
N SER A 64 -1.51 10.15 -14.71
CA SER A 64 -1.80 9.73 -16.09
C SER A 64 -0.64 8.96 -16.73
N THR A 65 0.60 9.40 -16.47
CA THR A 65 1.83 8.74 -16.94
C THR A 65 2.01 7.39 -16.26
N LEU A 66 1.83 7.33 -14.94
CA LEU A 66 1.91 6.07 -14.18
C LEU A 66 0.87 5.05 -14.70
N VAL A 67 -0.35 5.50 -15.00
CA VAL A 67 -1.42 4.67 -15.58
C VAL A 67 -1.05 4.19 -16.99
N GLY A 68 -0.55 5.07 -17.86
CA GLY A 68 -0.14 4.70 -19.21
C GLY A 68 0.99 3.66 -19.22
N LEU A 69 2.01 3.86 -18.38
CA LEU A 69 3.15 2.94 -18.25
C LEU A 69 2.74 1.59 -17.66
N SER A 70 1.95 1.59 -16.59
CA SER A 70 1.48 0.35 -15.97
C SER A 70 0.57 -0.45 -16.91
N ALA A 71 -0.28 0.22 -17.69
CA ALA A 71 -1.08 -0.42 -18.73
C ALA A 71 -0.21 -1.06 -19.82
N ALA A 72 0.82 -0.36 -20.30
CA ALA A 72 1.79 -0.89 -21.27
C ALA A 72 2.55 -2.12 -20.74
N LEU A 73 2.78 -2.17 -19.43
CA LEU A 73 3.45 -3.29 -18.74
C LEU A 73 2.48 -4.41 -18.31
N GLY A 74 1.16 -4.23 -18.49
CA GLY A 74 0.15 -5.20 -18.07
C GLY A 74 0.00 -5.36 -16.55
N VAL A 75 0.37 -4.35 -15.76
CA VAL A 75 0.28 -4.38 -14.29
C VAL A 75 -0.62 -3.25 -13.76
N SER A 76 -1.09 -3.39 -12.52
CA SER A 76 -1.74 -2.26 -11.83
C SER A 76 -0.68 -1.20 -11.45
N PRO A 77 -0.99 0.11 -11.56
CA PRO A 77 -0.04 1.17 -11.19
C PRO A 77 0.47 1.07 -9.75
N VAL A 78 -0.31 0.47 -8.85
CA VAL A 78 0.08 0.26 -7.45
C VAL A 78 1.31 -0.65 -7.35
N PHE A 79 1.49 -1.64 -8.24
CA PHE A 79 2.67 -2.51 -8.23
C PHE A 79 3.96 -1.77 -8.54
N LEU A 80 3.90 -0.65 -9.26
CA LEU A 80 5.08 0.17 -9.50
C LEU A 80 5.52 0.93 -8.26
N LEU A 81 4.61 1.16 -7.30
CA LEU A 81 4.87 1.93 -6.08
C LEU A 81 5.02 1.05 -4.83
N LEU A 82 4.88 -0.28 -4.95
CA LEU A 82 5.05 -1.20 -3.83
C LEU A 82 6.53 -1.55 -3.65
N GLY A 83 7.07 -1.21 -2.47
CA GLY A 83 8.41 -1.61 -2.05
C GLY A 83 8.48 -3.05 -1.54
N ARG A 84 9.68 -3.47 -1.15
CA ARG A 84 9.94 -4.86 -0.72
C ARG A 84 9.25 -5.17 0.61
N ASP A 85 9.34 -4.26 1.57
CA ASP A 85 8.74 -4.41 2.89
C ASP A 85 7.21 -4.49 2.78
N GLU A 86 6.63 -3.68 1.89
CA GLU A 86 5.23 -3.73 1.56
C GLU A 86 4.84 -5.11 1.01
N LEU A 87 5.54 -5.61 0.00
CA LEU A 87 5.27 -6.93 -0.58
C LEU A 87 5.38 -8.05 0.46
N ASP A 88 6.41 -8.02 1.32
CA ASP A 88 6.60 -9.01 2.38
C ASP A 88 5.49 -8.91 3.44
N ALA A 89 4.99 -7.70 3.74
CA ALA A 89 3.85 -7.49 4.63
C ALA A 89 2.56 -8.06 4.04
N ILE A 90 2.26 -7.83 2.74
CA ILE A 90 1.09 -8.42 2.06
C ILE A 90 1.15 -9.95 2.11
N ALA A 91 2.31 -10.52 1.78
CA ALA A 91 2.49 -11.97 1.71
C ALA A 91 2.26 -12.63 3.08
N LYS A 92 2.70 -11.98 4.17
CA LYS A 92 2.55 -12.48 5.54
C LYS A 92 1.21 -12.12 6.17
N ALA A 93 0.48 -11.15 5.64
CA ALA A 93 -0.73 -10.61 6.26
C ALA A 93 -1.79 -11.67 6.59
N PRO A 94 -2.16 -12.64 5.72
CA PRO A 94 -3.17 -13.63 6.07
C PRO A 94 -2.82 -14.48 7.30
N GLY A 95 -1.53 -14.64 7.62
CA GLY A 95 -1.04 -15.39 8.78
C GLY A 95 -0.64 -14.53 9.98
N SER A 96 -0.66 -13.20 9.86
CA SER A 96 -0.13 -12.30 10.89
C SER A 96 -0.97 -12.33 12.17
N LYS A 97 -0.35 -11.99 13.31
CA LYS A 97 -1.06 -11.92 14.60
C LYS A 97 -2.12 -10.82 14.56
N GLU A 98 -1.83 -9.74 13.86
CA GLU A 98 -2.67 -8.58 13.64
C GLU A 98 -3.92 -8.97 12.84
N ALA A 99 -3.75 -9.72 11.74
CA ALA A 99 -4.86 -10.21 10.93
C ALA A 99 -5.81 -11.10 11.74
N LYS A 100 -5.24 -12.02 12.52
CA LYS A 100 -6.02 -12.92 13.38
C LYS A 100 -6.75 -12.15 14.48
N LYS A 101 -6.13 -11.12 15.07
CA LYS A 101 -6.77 -10.24 16.04
C LYS A 101 -7.94 -9.48 15.41
N VAL A 102 -7.74 -8.82 14.27
CA VAL A 102 -8.81 -8.08 13.58
C VAL A 102 -9.95 -9.01 13.16
N GLN A 103 -9.65 -10.17 12.60
CA GLN A 103 -10.65 -11.17 12.22
C GLN A 103 -11.42 -11.72 13.42
N ALA A 104 -10.80 -11.83 14.60
CA ALA A 104 -11.49 -12.27 15.81
C ALA A 104 -12.57 -11.27 16.28
N TYR A 105 -12.49 -10.00 15.87
CA TYR A 105 -13.51 -8.99 16.13
C TYR A 105 -14.52 -8.82 14.97
N LEU A 106 -14.47 -9.68 13.95
CA LEU A 106 -15.41 -9.66 12.83
C LEU A 106 -16.22 -10.96 12.80
N THR A 107 -17.53 -10.85 12.95
CA THR A 107 -18.42 -11.99 12.78
C THR A 107 -18.55 -12.37 11.29
N PRO A 108 -18.92 -13.64 10.98
CA PRO A 108 -19.20 -14.06 9.61
C PRO A 108 -20.26 -13.20 8.92
N GLU A 109 -21.28 -12.76 9.67
CA GLU A 109 -22.36 -11.90 9.17
C GLU A 109 -21.86 -10.47 8.84
N GLU A 110 -20.98 -9.91 9.67
CA GLU A 110 -20.34 -8.63 9.40
C GLU A 110 -19.43 -8.71 8.16
N LEU A 111 -18.67 -9.79 8.01
CA LEU A 111 -17.85 -10.02 6.82
C LEU A 111 -18.69 -10.13 5.55
N ASP A 112 -19.80 -10.86 5.59
CA ASP A 112 -20.73 -10.93 4.45
C ASP A 112 -21.37 -9.57 4.16
N THR A 113 -21.78 -8.86 5.20
CA THR A 113 -22.30 -7.49 5.10
C THR A 113 -21.30 -6.56 4.44
N MET A 114 -20.03 -6.58 4.85
CA MET A 114 -18.96 -5.80 4.23
C MET A 114 -18.79 -6.14 2.74
N ARG A 115 -18.75 -7.43 2.39
CA ARG A 115 -18.64 -7.90 1.00
C ARG A 115 -19.81 -7.45 0.14
N ARG A 116 -21.03 -7.48 0.67
CA ARG A 116 -22.24 -7.02 -0.01
C ARG A 116 -22.18 -5.50 -0.24
N LEU A 117 -21.81 -4.75 0.78
CA LEU A 117 -21.73 -3.29 0.73
C LEU A 117 -20.69 -2.80 -0.30
N LEU A 118 -19.50 -3.41 -0.35
CA LEU A 118 -18.44 -3.02 -1.28
C LEU A 118 -18.78 -3.32 -2.74
N ARG A 119 -19.46 -4.43 -3.02
CA ARG A 119 -19.88 -4.80 -4.38
C ARG A 119 -20.97 -3.89 -4.96
N SER A 120 -21.71 -3.16 -4.12
CA SER A 120 -22.86 -2.36 -4.56
C SER A 120 -22.50 -1.10 -5.38
N GLY A 121 -21.22 -0.71 -5.48
CA GLY A 121 -20.76 0.51 -6.17
C GLY A 121 -21.14 1.84 -5.50
N VAL A 122 -22.20 1.86 -4.69
CA VAL A 122 -22.71 3.04 -3.98
C VAL A 122 -21.69 3.55 -2.95
N ALA A 123 -21.29 4.82 -3.05
CA ALA A 123 -20.31 5.44 -2.16
C ALA A 123 -20.69 5.31 -0.67
N LYS A 124 -21.98 5.52 -0.33
CA LYS A 124 -22.50 5.38 1.04
C LYS A 124 -22.35 3.95 1.59
N ASN A 125 -22.48 2.93 0.73
CA ASN A 125 -22.33 1.54 1.14
C ASN A 125 -20.86 1.19 1.37
N ARG A 126 -19.96 1.70 0.51
CA ARG A 126 -18.51 1.57 0.73
C ARG A 126 -18.08 2.19 2.07
N ALA A 127 -18.57 3.38 2.39
CA ALA A 127 -18.32 4.03 3.68
C ALA A 127 -18.79 3.20 4.88
N LYS A 128 -19.96 2.54 4.77
CA LYS A 128 -20.46 1.62 5.81
C LYS A 128 -19.55 0.39 5.98
N ALA A 129 -19.08 -0.21 4.89
CA ALA A 129 -18.17 -1.35 4.96
C ALA A 129 -16.83 -0.97 5.61
N VAL A 130 -16.30 0.20 5.24
CA VAL A 130 -15.08 0.76 5.85
C VAL A 130 -15.28 1.00 7.34
N ALA A 131 -16.42 1.56 7.77
CA ALA A 131 -16.69 1.79 9.19
C ALA A 131 -16.67 0.49 10.02
N ILE A 132 -17.25 -0.59 9.51
CA ILE A 132 -17.24 -1.91 10.16
C ILE A 132 -15.80 -2.43 10.29
N GLY A 133 -15.03 -2.42 9.20
CA GLY A 133 -13.65 -2.91 9.19
C GLY A 133 -12.70 -2.07 10.06
N SER A 134 -12.82 -0.74 10.00
CA SER A 134 -12.03 0.17 10.83
C SER A 134 -12.36 0.01 12.31
N MET A 135 -13.63 -0.18 12.69
CA MET A 135 -14.01 -0.44 14.08
C MET A 135 -13.35 -1.72 14.62
N ALA A 136 -13.42 -2.82 13.86
CA ALA A 136 -12.76 -4.08 14.24
C ALA A 136 -11.24 -3.94 14.37
N ALA A 137 -10.61 -3.08 13.55
CA ALA A 137 -9.20 -2.75 13.67
C ALA A 137 -8.92 -1.93 14.95
N VAL A 138 -9.73 -0.93 15.28
CA VAL A 138 -9.60 -0.16 16.53
C VAL A 138 -9.68 -1.08 17.73
N THR A 139 -10.67 -1.97 17.78
CA THR A 139 -10.84 -2.92 18.89
C THR A 139 -9.70 -3.92 18.99
N ALA A 140 -9.03 -4.24 17.88
CA ALA A 140 -7.83 -5.05 17.85
C ALA A 140 -6.55 -4.33 18.35
N GLY A 141 -6.64 -3.05 18.71
CA GLY A 141 -5.50 -2.24 19.15
C GLY A 141 -4.62 -1.73 18.01
N VAL A 142 -5.18 -1.63 16.80
CA VAL A 142 -4.49 -1.08 15.62
C VAL A 142 -4.37 0.45 15.76
N THR A 143 -3.17 0.99 15.51
CA THR A 143 -2.84 2.42 15.68
C THR A 143 -3.47 3.32 14.60
N ALA A 144 -3.47 4.64 14.80
CA ALA A 144 -4.10 5.60 13.88
C ALA A 144 -3.62 5.50 12.41
N GLY A 145 -2.31 5.38 12.16
CA GLY A 145 -1.77 5.20 10.80
C GLY A 145 -2.15 3.87 10.17
N SER A 146 -2.25 2.81 10.99
CA SER A 146 -2.66 1.48 10.53
C SER A 146 -4.17 1.36 10.32
N LEU A 147 -4.98 2.23 10.94
CA LEU A 147 -6.42 2.36 10.68
C LEU A 147 -6.72 2.94 9.29
N ALA A 148 -5.99 3.96 8.84
CA ALA A 148 -6.17 4.54 7.50
C ALA A 148 -5.80 3.54 6.40
N ALA A 149 -4.67 2.83 6.57
CA ALA A 149 -4.27 1.77 5.66
C ALA A 149 -5.25 0.59 5.68
N ALA A 150 -5.76 0.21 6.86
CA ALA A 150 -6.82 -0.80 7.00
C ALA A 150 -8.13 -0.38 6.32
N ALA A 151 -8.48 0.92 6.32
CA ALA A 151 -9.64 1.43 5.60
C ALA A 151 -9.50 1.27 4.08
N ILE A 152 -8.31 1.59 3.53
CA ILE A 152 -7.99 1.37 2.11
C ILE A 152 -8.05 -0.12 1.77
N GLY A 153 -7.42 -0.95 2.59
CA GLY A 153 -7.43 -2.40 2.41
C GLY A 153 -8.84 -2.99 2.49
N THR A 154 -9.68 -2.51 3.41
CA THR A 154 -11.10 -2.89 3.52
C THR A 154 -11.86 -2.55 2.25
N ALA A 155 -11.60 -1.38 1.65
CA ALA A 155 -12.27 -0.94 0.43
C ALA A 155 -11.94 -1.85 -0.78
N LEU A 156 -10.75 -2.46 -0.79
CA LEU A 156 -10.29 -3.34 -1.85
C LEU A 156 -10.72 -4.79 -1.63
N LEU A 157 -10.50 -5.33 -0.42
CA LEU A 157 -10.75 -6.73 -0.07
C LEU A 157 -11.18 -6.80 1.41
N PRO A 158 -12.47 -6.97 1.75
CA PRO A 158 -12.91 -7.00 3.14
C PRO A 158 -12.34 -8.19 3.93
N GLY A 159 -11.98 -7.96 5.20
CA GLY A 159 -11.32 -8.93 6.07
C GLY A 159 -9.81 -8.97 5.84
N ILE A 160 -9.35 -9.72 4.84
CA ILE A 160 -7.91 -9.88 4.55
C ILE A 160 -7.27 -8.56 4.14
N GLY A 161 -7.95 -7.71 3.36
CA GLY A 161 -7.42 -6.39 2.99
C GLY A 161 -7.31 -5.44 4.17
N THR A 162 -8.25 -5.46 5.12
CA THR A 162 -8.12 -4.71 6.39
C THR A 162 -6.83 -5.10 7.12
N ALA A 163 -6.52 -6.40 7.15
CA ALA A 163 -5.31 -6.92 7.75
C ALA A 163 -4.03 -6.56 6.96
N ILE A 164 -4.07 -6.62 5.62
CA ILE A 164 -2.96 -6.19 4.75
C ILE A 164 -2.64 -4.71 4.99
N GLY A 165 -3.68 -3.86 5.03
CA GLY A 165 -3.55 -2.44 5.34
C GLY A 165 -2.89 -2.19 6.69
N ALA A 166 -3.34 -2.88 7.74
CA ALA A 166 -2.74 -2.76 9.06
C ALA A 166 -1.27 -3.28 9.09
N ALA A 167 -0.98 -4.36 8.37
CA ALA A 167 0.36 -4.94 8.30
C ALA A 167 1.37 -4.02 7.60
N PHE A 168 0.97 -3.33 6.52
CA PHE A 168 1.81 -2.32 5.86
C PHE A 168 2.28 -1.25 6.84
N ALA A 169 1.33 -0.65 7.56
CA ALA A 169 1.62 0.40 8.51
C ALA A 169 2.47 -0.08 9.70
N ALA A 170 2.29 -1.33 10.14
CA ALA A 170 3.13 -1.94 11.18
C ALA A 170 4.57 -2.18 10.70
N SER A 171 4.74 -2.65 9.46
CA SER A 171 6.06 -2.87 8.84
C SER A 171 6.84 -1.56 8.72
N TRP A 172 6.17 -0.49 8.25
CA TRP A 172 6.76 0.85 8.19
C TRP A 172 7.20 1.37 9.57
N LEU A 173 6.34 1.27 10.59
CA LEU A 173 6.69 1.68 11.96
C LEU A 173 7.89 0.91 12.52
N ALA A 174 8.00 -0.38 12.20
CA ALA A 174 9.14 -1.20 12.62
C ALA A 174 10.44 -0.75 11.96
N ARG A 175 10.40 -0.42 10.66
CA ARG A 175 11.55 0.09 9.92
C ARG A 175 12.00 1.46 10.42
N LYS A 176 11.08 2.40 10.60
CA LYS A 176 11.39 3.74 11.11
C LYS A 176 12.13 3.68 12.46
N LYS A 177 11.65 2.83 13.38
CA LYS A 177 12.33 2.62 14.68
C LYS A 177 13.74 2.04 14.53
N ALA A 178 13.97 1.20 13.52
CA ALA A 178 15.29 0.62 13.25
C ALA A 178 16.25 1.63 12.58
N GLU A 179 15.74 2.63 11.89
CA GLU A 179 16.51 3.76 11.34
C GLU A 179 16.88 4.75 12.45
N GLU A 180 15.92 5.17 13.29
CA GLU A 180 16.17 6.07 14.43
C GLU A 180 17.20 5.48 15.43
N ALA A 181 17.14 4.17 15.69
CA ALA A 181 18.08 3.50 16.58
C ALA A 181 19.52 3.40 16.02
N LYS A 182 19.72 3.59 14.70
CA LYS A 182 21.05 3.63 14.08
C LYS A 182 21.67 5.02 14.14
N ASP A 183 20.85 6.07 14.06
CA ASP A 183 21.31 7.47 14.13
C ASP A 183 21.72 7.89 15.55
N ASP A 184 21.18 7.23 16.60
CA ASP A 184 21.55 7.49 18.00
C ASP A 184 22.89 6.85 18.44
N ASP A 185 23.45 5.93 17.64
CA ASP A 185 24.70 5.20 17.92
C ASP A 185 25.94 5.77 17.13
N GLU A 186 25.76 6.79 16.29
CA GLU A 186 26.82 7.56 15.57
C GLU A 186 27.13 8.92 16.22
#